data_AF-A0A962VVP9-F1
#
_entry.id   AF-A0A962VVP9-F1
#
_cell.length_a   1.000
_cell.length_b   1.000
_cell.length_c   1.000
_cell.angle_alpha   90.00
_cell.angle_beta   90.00
_cell.angle_gamma   90.00
#
_symmetry.space_group_name_H-M   'P 1'
#
loop_
_entity.id
_entity.type
_entity.pdbx_description
1 polymer ?
#
loop_
_entity_poly.entity_id
_entity_poly.type
_entity_poly.pdbx_seq_one_letter_code
_entity_poly.pdbx_strand_id
1 'polypeptide(L)'
;MIPGPIYEVLPYAYMLVGAFAIISIDIIIAKVCGLILMILGGVIYQARRRYRHRKTRLEDLKGVKARAQKAFGGGNQDTVKSQQDFQKGEDCFERGDYPEAVKWYLKAAEEGNRSAQVNLGAMYAEGWGTPQNFREALFWYRAAAQQGDAVAFYNLGVMYVEGQGMPRDLQEALKCYRKAADQGNVLAQFNLGMMYEQNDDALSLQEAVAWYRKAAEQDYAPAQVNLAVMYVEGQGVHRDLLEALKWY
;
A
#
# COMPACT_ATOMS: atom_id res chain seq x y z
N MET A 1 83.10 64.39 -6.63
CA MET A 1 81.97 65.33 -6.64
C MET A 1 81.24 65.09 -7.95
N ILE A 2 80.01 64.59 -8.06
CA ILE A 2 78.76 64.66 -7.27
C ILE A 2 77.92 63.40 -7.62
N PRO A 3 77.06 62.86 -6.74
CA PRO A 3 76.29 61.63 -6.97
C PRO A 3 75.00 61.89 -7.78
N GLY A 4 74.51 60.90 -8.53
CA GLY A 4 73.26 60.96 -9.31
C GLY A 4 72.41 59.69 -9.14
N PRO A 5 71.09 59.74 -9.40
CA PRO A 5 70.10 59.62 -8.33
C PRO A 5 69.20 58.36 -8.38
N ILE A 6 68.56 58.06 -7.24
CA ILE A 6 67.77 56.86 -6.91
C ILE A 6 66.33 56.95 -7.46
N TYR A 7 66.14 57.13 -8.77
CA TYR A 7 64.78 57.27 -9.35
C TYR A 7 64.53 56.31 -10.53
N GLU A 8 64.47 55.00 -10.29
CA GLU A 8 64.02 54.06 -11.34
C GLU A 8 63.08 52.94 -10.89
N VAL A 9 62.61 52.91 -9.62
CA VAL A 9 61.85 51.75 -9.12
C VAL A 9 60.32 51.92 -9.09
N LEU A 10 59.80 53.14 -9.29
CA LEU A 10 58.36 53.43 -9.20
C LEU A 10 57.46 52.87 -10.32
N PRO A 11 57.86 52.71 -11.60
CA PRO A 11 56.93 52.18 -12.62
C PRO A 11 56.66 50.68 -12.48
N TYR A 12 57.53 49.93 -11.80
CA TYR A 12 57.36 48.49 -11.59
C TYR A 12 56.36 48.15 -10.48
N ALA A 13 56.23 49.02 -9.46
CA ALA A 13 55.31 48.79 -8.35
C ALA A 13 53.84 48.83 -8.78
N TYR A 14 53.45 49.75 -9.68
CA TYR A 14 52.08 49.84 -10.20
C TYR A 14 51.71 48.68 -11.14
N MET A 15 52.66 48.20 -11.94
CA MET A 15 52.44 47.02 -12.78
C MET A 15 52.22 45.74 -11.94
N LEU A 16 52.95 45.61 -10.83
CA LEU A 16 52.80 44.45 -9.93
C LEU A 16 51.44 44.46 -9.23
N VAL A 17 50.98 45.60 -8.68
CA VAL A 17 49.67 45.68 -7.98
C VAL A 17 48.50 45.39 -8.93
N GLY A 18 48.56 45.87 -10.18
CA GLY A 18 47.56 45.55 -11.21
C GLY A 18 47.53 44.07 -11.58
N ALA A 19 48.69 43.42 -11.70
CA ALA A 19 48.79 41.99 -11.98
C ALA A 19 48.23 41.12 -10.84
N PHE A 20 48.49 41.46 -9.57
CA PHE A 20 47.91 40.75 -8.43
C PHE A 20 46.38 40.89 -8.35
N ALA A 21 45.83 42.06 -8.69
CA ALA A 21 44.39 42.28 -8.73
C ALA A 21 43.69 41.46 -9.81
N ILE A 22 44.29 41.35 -11.01
CA ILE A 22 43.76 40.54 -12.12
C ILE A 22 43.80 39.05 -11.76
N ILE A 23 44.93 38.55 -11.24
CA ILE A 23 45.08 37.16 -10.78
C ILE A 23 44.03 36.84 -9.70
N SER A 24 43.73 37.78 -8.80
CA SER A 24 42.72 37.60 -7.75
C SER A 24 41.30 37.49 -8.33
N ILE A 25 40.98 38.28 -9.36
CA ILE A 25 39.67 38.24 -10.04
C ILE A 25 39.50 36.93 -10.81
N ASP A 26 40.51 36.46 -11.53
CA ASP A 26 40.46 35.18 -12.26
C ASP A 26 40.25 33.99 -11.31
N ILE A 27 40.90 34.01 -10.14
CA ILE A 27 40.71 33.01 -9.08
C ILE A 27 39.28 33.05 -8.53
N ILE A 28 38.70 34.25 -8.33
CA ILE A 28 37.32 34.40 -7.87
C ILE A 28 36.34 33.90 -8.93
N ILE A 29 36.54 34.25 -10.21
CA ILE A 29 35.72 33.78 -11.33
C ILE A 29 35.78 32.25 -11.43
N ALA A 30 36.97 31.64 -11.34
CA ALA A 30 37.14 30.20 -11.37
C ALA A 30 36.41 29.48 -10.22
N LYS A 31 36.48 30.03 -8.99
CA LYS A 31 35.76 29.47 -7.83
C LYS A 31 34.23 29.61 -7.98
N VAL A 32 33.74 30.76 -8.47
CA VAL A 32 32.32 30.98 -8.71
C VAL A 32 31.80 30.07 -9.84
N CYS A 33 32.53 29.92 -10.94
CA CYS A 33 32.21 28.97 -12.01
C CYS A 33 32.18 27.52 -11.50
N GLY A 34 33.16 27.12 -10.69
CA GLY A 34 33.18 25.79 -10.07
C GLY A 34 31.96 25.53 -9.18
N LEU A 35 31.56 26.52 -8.36
CA LEU A 35 30.38 26.45 -7.51
C LEU A 35 29.08 26.35 -8.34
N ILE A 36 28.96 27.15 -9.40
CA ILE A 36 27.81 27.12 -10.32
C ILE A 36 27.70 25.75 -10.99
N LEU A 37 28.80 25.17 -11.47
CA LEU A 37 28.81 23.82 -12.08
C LEU A 37 28.39 22.73 -11.09
N MET A 38 28.81 22.82 -9.82
CA MET A 38 28.36 21.88 -8.77
C MET A 38 26.86 22.00 -8.48
N ILE A 39 26.33 23.23 -8.38
CA ILE A 39 24.90 23.47 -8.16
C ILE A 39 24.07 22.97 -9.34
N LEU A 40 24.46 23.31 -10.57
CA LEU A 40 23.79 22.83 -11.79
C LEU A 40 23.86 21.30 -11.90
N GLY A 41 25.01 20.70 -11.60
CA GLY A 41 25.19 19.26 -11.54
C GLY A 41 24.24 18.59 -10.53
N GLY A 42 24.09 19.17 -9.33
CA GLY A 42 23.16 18.71 -8.31
C GLY A 42 21.69 18.80 -8.75
N VAL A 43 21.29 19.92 -9.36
CA VAL A 43 19.93 20.12 -9.88
C VAL A 43 19.62 19.12 -11.01
N ILE A 44 20.54 18.93 -11.95
CA ILE A 44 20.42 17.95 -13.05
C ILE A 44 20.35 16.52 -12.50
N TYR A 45 21.19 16.18 -11.52
CA TYR A 45 21.17 14.88 -10.86
C TYR A 45 19.80 14.61 -10.20
N GLN A 46 19.30 15.57 -9.41
CA GLN A 46 18.00 15.46 -8.77
C GLN A 46 16.85 15.37 -9.78
N ALA A 47 16.93 16.11 -10.89
CA ALA A 47 15.95 16.06 -11.98
C ALA A 47 15.97 14.69 -12.69
N ARG A 48 17.15 14.14 -12.99
CA ARG A 48 17.31 12.79 -13.57
C ARG A 48 16.80 11.70 -12.63
N ARG A 49 17.07 11.82 -11.32
CA ARG A 49 16.55 10.90 -10.31
C ARG A 49 15.02 10.95 -10.26
N ARG A 50 14.43 12.15 -10.22
CA ARG A 50 12.97 12.34 -10.29
C ARG A 50 12.37 11.78 -11.58
N TYR A 51 13.02 12.00 -12.72
CA TYR A 51 12.60 11.44 -14.00
C TYR A 51 12.64 9.91 -14.00
N ARG A 52 13.71 9.29 -13.52
CA ARG A 52 13.84 7.82 -13.43
C ARG A 52 12.73 7.23 -12.56
N HIS A 53 12.48 7.79 -11.37
CA HIS A 53 11.38 7.34 -10.51
C HIS A 53 10.00 7.54 -11.16
N ARG A 54 9.76 8.65 -11.87
CA ARG A 54 8.50 8.86 -12.61
C ARG A 54 8.35 7.86 -13.74
N LYS A 55 9.44 7.57 -14.47
CA LYS A 55 9.44 6.61 -15.57
C LYS A 55 9.12 5.20 -15.07
N THR A 56 9.80 4.72 -14.04
CA THR A 56 9.48 3.42 -13.42
C THR A 56 8.03 3.38 -12.94
N ARG A 57 7.56 4.42 -12.22
CA ARG A 57 6.16 4.51 -11.79
C ARG A 57 5.16 4.47 -12.96
N LEU A 58 5.49 5.11 -14.08
CA LEU A 58 4.67 5.08 -15.29
C LEU A 58 4.66 3.72 -15.96
N GLU A 59 5.78 3.00 -15.97
CA GLU A 59 5.88 1.62 -16.47
C GLU A 59 5.08 0.67 -15.58
N ASP A 60 5.19 0.79 -14.26
CA ASP A 60 4.36 0.04 -13.30
C ASP A 60 2.87 0.34 -13.51
N LEU A 61 2.50 1.61 -13.65
CA LEU A 61 1.12 2.03 -13.94
C LEU A 61 0.60 1.47 -15.27
N LYS A 62 1.44 1.42 -16.31
CA LYS A 62 1.07 0.82 -17.60
C LYS A 62 0.88 -0.69 -17.48
N GLY A 63 1.78 -1.37 -16.76
CA GLY A 63 1.67 -2.80 -16.47
C GLY A 63 0.40 -3.11 -15.70
N VAL A 64 0.16 -2.42 -14.58
CA VAL A 64 -1.06 -2.54 -13.77
C VAL A 64 -2.31 -2.26 -14.61
N LYS A 65 -2.33 -1.22 -15.46
CA LYS A 65 -3.47 -0.94 -16.35
C LYS A 65 -3.72 -2.04 -17.39
N ALA A 66 -2.67 -2.60 -17.97
CA ALA A 66 -2.79 -3.70 -18.92
C ALA A 66 -3.32 -4.97 -18.24
N ARG A 67 -2.83 -5.27 -17.03
CA ARG A 67 -3.37 -6.35 -16.18
C ARG A 67 -4.81 -6.07 -15.80
N ALA A 68 -5.15 -4.83 -15.46
CA ALA A 68 -6.51 -4.38 -15.14
C ALA A 68 -7.46 -4.68 -16.30
N GLN A 69 -7.07 -4.28 -17.52
CA GLN A 69 -7.92 -4.49 -18.68
C GLN A 69 -8.20 -5.98 -18.95
N LYS A 70 -7.24 -6.87 -18.65
CA LYS A 70 -7.46 -8.33 -18.72
C LYS A 70 -8.33 -8.84 -17.57
N ALA A 71 -7.97 -8.51 -16.33
CA ALA A 71 -8.64 -8.98 -15.12
C ALA A 71 -10.08 -8.46 -14.99
N PHE A 72 -10.39 -7.27 -15.53
CA PHE A 72 -11.70 -6.62 -15.47
C PHE A 72 -12.47 -6.66 -16.79
N GLY A 73 -11.84 -7.02 -17.92
CA GLY A 73 -12.45 -6.98 -19.25
C GLY A 73 -12.83 -8.34 -19.83
N GLY A 74 -12.32 -9.45 -19.29
CA GLY A 74 -12.77 -10.81 -19.63
C GLY A 74 -13.96 -11.19 -18.78
N GLY A 75 -15.12 -11.47 -19.38
CA GLY A 75 -16.26 -12.01 -18.65
C GLY A 75 -15.88 -13.31 -17.94
N ASN A 76 -16.47 -13.57 -16.76
CA ASN A 76 -16.32 -14.76 -15.89
C ASN A 76 -15.94 -16.04 -16.66
N GLN A 77 -14.65 -16.24 -16.92
CA GLN A 77 -14.15 -17.45 -17.54
C GLN A 77 -12.99 -17.94 -16.69
N ASP A 78 -13.34 -18.64 -15.62
CA ASP A 78 -12.47 -19.63 -15.01
C ASP A 78 -12.18 -20.70 -16.08
N THR A 79 -11.20 -20.42 -16.94
CA THR A 79 -10.79 -21.37 -17.96
C THR A 79 -10.11 -22.56 -17.30
N VAL A 80 -10.18 -23.73 -17.94
CA VAL A 80 -9.44 -24.92 -17.48
C VAL A 80 -7.94 -24.61 -17.27
N LYS A 81 -7.39 -23.72 -18.11
CA LYS A 81 -6.01 -23.27 -18.00
C LYS A 81 -5.78 -22.43 -16.74
N SER A 82 -6.64 -21.46 -16.45
CA SER A 82 -6.48 -20.62 -15.25
C SER A 82 -6.59 -21.44 -13.97
N GLN A 83 -7.45 -22.47 -13.94
CA GLN A 83 -7.54 -23.39 -12.81
C GLN A 83 -6.30 -24.28 -12.66
N GLN A 84 -5.72 -24.76 -13.78
CA GLN A 84 -4.47 -25.52 -13.74
C GLN A 84 -3.30 -24.68 -13.27
N ASP A 85 -3.20 -23.43 -13.72
CA ASP A 85 -2.17 -22.51 -13.28
C ASP A 85 -2.36 -22.12 -11.81
N PHE A 86 -3.60 -21.98 -11.34
CA PHE A 86 -3.91 -21.80 -9.92
C PHE A 86 -3.44 -22.99 -9.09
N GLN A 87 -3.75 -24.22 -9.50
CA GLN A 87 -3.34 -25.43 -8.77
C GLN A 87 -1.81 -25.54 -8.67
N LYS A 88 -1.08 -25.24 -9.74
CA LYS A 88 0.40 -25.20 -9.67
C LYS A 88 0.89 -24.16 -8.66
N GLY A 89 0.19 -23.03 -8.55
CA GLY A 89 0.44 -22.02 -7.53
C GLY A 89 0.27 -22.57 -6.11
N GLU A 90 -0.86 -23.23 -5.84
CA GLU A 90 -1.13 -23.91 -4.57
C GLU A 90 -0.03 -24.93 -4.25
N ASP A 91 0.31 -25.80 -5.21
CA ASP A 91 1.33 -26.83 -4.98
C ASP A 91 2.70 -26.22 -4.66
N CYS A 92 3.06 -25.07 -5.27
CA CYS A 92 4.31 -24.36 -4.96
C CYS A 92 4.24 -23.69 -3.58
N PHE A 93 3.08 -23.11 -3.24
CA PHE A 93 2.84 -22.46 -1.96
C PHE A 93 2.94 -23.45 -0.79
N GLU A 94 2.31 -24.62 -0.91
CA GLU A 94 2.36 -25.70 0.08
C GLU A 94 3.79 -26.23 0.28
N ARG A 95 4.60 -26.22 -0.78
CA ARG A 95 6.02 -26.59 -0.73
C ARG A 95 6.92 -25.48 -0.16
N GLY A 96 6.38 -24.30 0.12
CA GLY A 96 7.13 -23.13 0.59
C GLY A 96 7.93 -22.41 -0.51
N ASP A 97 7.75 -22.76 -1.78
CA ASP A 97 8.34 -22.05 -2.91
C ASP A 97 7.47 -20.85 -3.31
N TYR A 98 7.44 -19.86 -2.41
CA TYR A 98 6.63 -18.66 -2.59
C TYR A 98 6.97 -17.87 -3.87
N PRO A 99 8.24 -17.69 -4.28
CA PRO A 99 8.55 -16.99 -5.53
C PRO A 99 7.94 -17.68 -6.77
N GLU A 100 7.92 -19.01 -6.80
CA GLU A 100 7.30 -19.74 -7.91
C GLU A 100 5.77 -19.71 -7.82
N ALA A 101 5.20 -19.80 -6.61
CA ALA A 101 3.77 -19.64 -6.38
C ALA A 101 3.25 -18.28 -6.90
N VAL A 102 3.95 -17.18 -6.61
CA VAL A 102 3.63 -15.84 -7.15
C VAL A 102 3.53 -15.86 -8.68
N LYS A 103 4.46 -16.54 -9.37
CA LYS A 103 4.43 -16.59 -10.85
C LYS A 103 3.22 -17.34 -11.38
N TRP A 104 2.83 -18.45 -10.74
CA TRP A 104 1.68 -19.25 -11.15
C TRP A 104 0.36 -18.55 -10.83
N TYR A 105 0.22 -18.00 -9.62
CA TYR A 105 -0.94 -17.20 -9.28
C TYR A 105 -1.07 -15.96 -10.17
N LEU A 106 0.02 -15.30 -10.54
CA LEU A 106 -0.03 -14.18 -11.48
C LEU A 106 -0.62 -14.57 -12.83
N LYS A 107 -0.22 -15.71 -13.39
CA LYS A 107 -0.79 -16.21 -14.66
C LYS A 107 -2.29 -16.48 -14.53
N ALA A 108 -2.70 -17.19 -13.49
CA ALA A 108 -4.11 -17.51 -13.24
C ALA A 108 -4.95 -16.24 -12.97
N ALA A 109 -4.42 -15.30 -12.19
CA ALA A 109 -5.08 -14.05 -11.83
C ALA A 109 -5.26 -13.11 -13.04
N GLU A 110 -4.26 -13.05 -13.94
CA GLU A 110 -4.36 -12.32 -15.22
C GLU A 110 -5.39 -12.92 -16.18
N GLU A 111 -5.70 -14.21 -16.03
CA GLU A 111 -6.78 -14.90 -16.75
C GLU A 111 -8.14 -14.79 -16.03
N GLY A 112 -8.21 -14.08 -14.91
CA GLY A 112 -9.46 -13.81 -14.19
C GLY A 112 -9.77 -14.78 -13.05
N ASN A 113 -8.91 -15.76 -12.75
CA ASN A 113 -9.16 -16.70 -11.65
C ASN A 113 -9.26 -15.94 -10.32
N ARG A 114 -10.45 -15.95 -9.72
CA ARG A 114 -10.77 -15.18 -8.51
C ARG A 114 -9.91 -15.57 -7.31
N SER A 115 -9.73 -16.86 -7.08
CA SER A 115 -8.93 -17.39 -5.96
C SER A 115 -7.47 -17.00 -6.10
N ALA A 116 -6.91 -17.06 -7.31
CA ALA A 116 -5.56 -16.61 -7.60
C ALA A 116 -5.40 -15.09 -7.34
N GLN A 117 -6.41 -14.28 -7.68
CA GLN A 117 -6.40 -12.84 -7.38
C GLN A 117 -6.39 -12.58 -5.87
N VAL A 118 -7.17 -13.33 -5.08
CA VAL A 118 -7.13 -13.24 -3.61
C VAL A 118 -5.76 -13.63 -3.07
N ASN A 119 -5.24 -14.80 -3.47
CA ASN A 119 -3.97 -15.32 -2.96
C ASN A 119 -2.79 -14.42 -3.36
N LEU A 120 -2.78 -13.91 -4.58
CA LEU A 120 -1.76 -12.96 -5.02
C LEU A 120 -1.86 -11.63 -4.25
N GLY A 121 -3.08 -11.18 -3.94
CA GLY A 121 -3.31 -10.03 -3.06
C GLY A 121 -2.65 -10.22 -1.68
N ALA A 122 -2.84 -11.39 -1.08
CA ALA A 122 -2.24 -11.75 0.21
C ALA A 122 -0.72 -11.84 0.13
N MET A 123 -0.17 -12.48 -0.91
CA MET A 123 1.28 -12.59 -1.08
C MET A 123 1.96 -11.23 -1.23
N TYR A 124 1.34 -10.27 -1.92
CA TYR A 124 1.85 -8.89 -1.96
C TYR A 124 1.66 -8.14 -0.64
N ALA A 125 0.58 -8.38 0.10
CA ALA A 125 0.35 -7.74 1.40
C ALA A 125 1.36 -8.23 2.46
N GLU A 126 1.70 -9.53 2.45
CA GLU A 126 2.60 -10.15 3.41
C GLU A 126 4.07 -10.18 2.95
N GLY A 127 4.32 -9.95 1.66
CA GLY A 127 5.67 -10.04 1.09
C GLY A 127 6.18 -11.48 0.92
N TRP A 128 5.27 -12.45 0.69
CA TRP A 128 5.64 -13.84 0.44
C TRP A 128 6.09 -14.03 -1.00
N GLY A 129 7.34 -14.43 -1.21
CA GLY A 129 7.89 -14.67 -2.55
C GLY A 129 8.07 -13.42 -3.43
N THR A 130 7.72 -12.24 -2.91
CA THR A 130 7.78 -10.94 -3.56
C THR A 130 8.00 -9.84 -2.52
N PRO A 131 8.62 -8.69 -2.83
CA PRO A 131 8.61 -7.56 -1.91
C PRO A 131 7.18 -7.13 -1.55
N GLN A 132 6.96 -6.80 -0.28
CA GLN A 132 5.68 -6.28 0.18
C GLN A 132 5.26 -5.06 -0.65
N ASN A 133 4.02 -5.08 -1.14
CA ASN A 133 3.47 -4.04 -1.99
C ASN A 133 1.95 -3.93 -1.85
N PHE A 134 1.51 -3.08 -0.93
CA PHE A 134 0.09 -2.83 -0.69
C PHE A 134 -0.67 -2.28 -1.91
N ARG A 135 0.00 -1.66 -2.89
CA ARG A 135 -0.69 -1.19 -4.11
C ARG A 135 -1.06 -2.34 -5.04
N GLU A 136 -0.19 -3.34 -5.16
CA GLU A 136 -0.48 -4.57 -5.89
C GLU A 136 -1.51 -5.41 -5.14
N ALA A 137 -1.41 -5.51 -3.80
CA ALA A 137 -2.42 -6.18 -2.99
C ALA A 137 -3.83 -5.58 -3.20
N LEU A 138 -3.92 -4.25 -3.08
CA LEU A 138 -5.15 -3.50 -3.31
C LEU A 138 -5.72 -3.73 -4.72
N PHE A 139 -4.84 -3.78 -5.73
CA PHE A 139 -5.24 -4.03 -7.10
C PHE A 139 -5.89 -5.41 -7.26
N TRP A 140 -5.24 -6.47 -6.77
CA TRP A 140 -5.73 -7.83 -6.91
C TRP A 140 -6.97 -8.12 -6.06
N TYR A 141 -7.05 -7.59 -4.84
CA TYR A 141 -8.28 -7.69 -4.06
C TYR A 141 -9.44 -6.93 -4.70
N ARG A 142 -9.22 -5.78 -5.34
CA ARG A 142 -10.28 -5.11 -6.13
C ARG A 142 -10.73 -5.95 -7.32
N ALA A 143 -9.81 -6.66 -7.97
CA ALA A 143 -10.13 -7.61 -9.04
C ALA A 143 -11.07 -8.72 -8.54
N ALA A 144 -10.70 -9.41 -7.47
CA ALA A 144 -11.53 -10.48 -6.91
C ALA A 144 -12.87 -9.96 -6.36
N ALA A 145 -12.86 -8.80 -5.68
CA ALA A 145 -14.07 -8.19 -5.13
C ALA A 145 -15.08 -7.75 -6.20
N GLN A 146 -14.61 -7.32 -7.39
CA GLN A 146 -15.51 -7.03 -8.52
C GLN A 146 -16.22 -8.29 -9.04
N GLN A 147 -15.62 -9.46 -8.83
CA GLN A 147 -16.25 -10.76 -9.10
C GLN A 147 -17.13 -11.26 -7.94
N GLY A 148 -17.32 -10.44 -6.90
CA GLY A 148 -18.15 -10.76 -5.75
C GLY A 148 -17.42 -11.47 -4.60
N ASP A 149 -16.10 -11.65 -4.66
CA ASP A 149 -15.39 -12.45 -3.65
C ASP A 149 -15.48 -11.88 -2.22
N ALA A 150 -16.02 -12.68 -1.29
CA ALA A 150 -16.20 -12.27 0.10
C ALA A 150 -14.87 -12.08 0.86
N VAL A 151 -13.86 -12.91 0.59
CA VAL A 151 -12.54 -12.80 1.23
C VAL A 151 -11.82 -11.55 0.73
N ALA A 152 -11.93 -11.25 -0.56
CA ALA A 152 -11.42 -10.01 -1.13
C ALA A 152 -12.10 -8.78 -0.53
N PHE A 153 -13.42 -8.78 -0.38
CA PHE A 153 -14.13 -7.69 0.31
C PHE A 153 -13.66 -7.52 1.76
N TYR A 154 -13.48 -8.62 2.50
CA TYR A 154 -12.93 -8.56 3.85
C TYR A 154 -11.53 -7.91 3.87
N ASN A 155 -10.62 -8.38 3.03
CA ASN A 155 -9.26 -7.84 2.96
C ASN A 155 -9.22 -6.37 2.51
N LEU A 156 -10.09 -5.96 1.58
CA LEU A 156 -10.25 -4.54 1.23
C LEU A 156 -10.72 -3.72 2.43
N GLY A 157 -11.65 -4.25 3.23
CA GLY A 157 -12.09 -3.63 4.48
C GLY A 157 -10.93 -3.38 5.44
N VAL A 158 -10.08 -4.38 5.66
CA VAL A 158 -8.88 -4.27 6.50
C VAL A 158 -7.94 -3.18 5.96
N MET A 159 -7.64 -3.20 4.65
CA MET A 159 -6.76 -2.21 4.04
C MET A 159 -7.30 -0.78 4.16
N TYR A 160 -8.62 -0.58 4.09
CA TYR A 160 -9.25 0.73 4.30
C TYR A 160 -9.22 1.17 5.77
N VAL A 161 -9.37 0.26 6.73
CA VAL A 161 -9.23 0.58 8.17
C VAL A 161 -7.80 1.02 8.49
N GLU A 162 -6.82 0.32 7.94
CA GLU A 162 -5.40 0.55 8.25
C GLU A 162 -4.73 1.61 7.37
N GLY A 163 -5.34 1.98 6.24
CA GLY A 163 -4.72 2.88 5.26
C GLY A 163 -3.52 2.24 4.54
N GLN A 164 -3.60 0.94 4.26
CA GLN A 164 -2.55 0.21 3.56
C GLN A 164 -2.67 0.44 2.04
N GLY A 165 -1.64 1.03 1.44
CA GLY A 165 -1.60 1.29 -0.01
C GLY A 165 -2.52 2.44 -0.49
N MET A 166 -3.33 3.02 0.40
CA MET A 166 -4.23 4.14 0.16
C MET A 166 -4.57 4.86 1.48
N PRO A 167 -5.15 6.09 1.45
CA PRO A 167 -5.62 6.73 2.67
C PRO A 167 -6.68 5.90 3.41
N ARG A 168 -6.71 6.01 4.74
CA ARG A 168 -7.74 5.39 5.59
C ARG A 168 -9.12 5.92 5.23
N ASP A 169 -10.10 5.02 5.14
CA ASP A 169 -11.50 5.34 4.87
C ASP A 169 -12.45 4.36 5.57
N LEU A 170 -12.98 4.74 6.72
CA LEU A 170 -13.86 3.87 7.50
C LEU A 170 -15.23 3.63 6.84
N GLN A 171 -15.68 4.54 5.99
CA GLN A 171 -16.97 4.36 5.29
C GLN A 171 -16.85 3.33 4.18
N GLU A 172 -15.75 3.36 3.42
CA GLU A 172 -15.47 2.31 2.45
C GLU A 172 -15.14 0.97 3.11
N ALA A 173 -14.46 0.98 4.27
CA ALA A 173 -14.26 -0.23 5.07
C ALA A 173 -15.59 -0.88 5.48
N LEU A 174 -16.52 -0.08 6.02
CA LEU A 174 -17.84 -0.56 6.44
C LEU A 174 -18.63 -1.18 5.27
N LYS A 175 -18.61 -0.52 4.09
CA LYS A 175 -19.23 -1.08 2.88
C LYS A 175 -18.60 -2.41 2.46
N CYS A 176 -17.28 -2.51 2.53
CA CYS A 176 -16.56 -3.74 2.17
C CYS A 176 -16.88 -4.87 3.15
N TYR A 177 -16.81 -4.61 4.46
CA TYR A 177 -17.18 -5.61 5.46
C TYR A 177 -18.65 -6.02 5.35
N ARG A 178 -19.59 -5.10 5.09
CA ARG A 178 -21.01 -5.45 4.86
C ARG A 178 -21.16 -6.45 3.71
N LYS A 179 -20.52 -6.19 2.57
CA LYS A 179 -20.55 -7.11 1.42
C LYS A 179 -19.94 -8.48 1.70
N ALA A 180 -18.88 -8.55 2.51
CA ALA A 180 -18.27 -9.81 2.92
C ALA A 180 -19.15 -10.56 3.94
N ALA A 181 -19.69 -9.83 4.91
CA ALA A 181 -20.51 -10.36 6.00
C ALA A 181 -21.87 -10.88 5.53
N ASP A 182 -22.49 -10.20 4.56
CA ASP A 182 -23.73 -10.64 3.90
C ASP A 182 -23.53 -11.96 3.13
N GLN A 183 -22.28 -12.28 2.75
CA GLN A 183 -21.89 -13.56 2.15
C GLN A 183 -21.41 -14.60 3.16
N GLY A 184 -21.55 -14.33 4.46
CA GLY A 184 -21.20 -15.27 5.52
C GLY A 184 -19.76 -15.17 6.02
N ASN A 185 -18.94 -14.23 5.55
CA ASN A 185 -17.56 -14.10 6.06
C ASN A 185 -17.57 -13.73 7.55
N VAL A 186 -17.15 -14.67 8.39
CA VAL A 186 -17.25 -14.57 9.85
C VAL A 186 -16.39 -13.46 10.44
N LEU A 187 -15.20 -13.22 9.89
CA LEU A 187 -14.31 -12.13 10.33
C LEU A 187 -14.90 -10.76 9.97
N ALA A 188 -15.54 -10.63 8.80
CA ALA A 188 -16.24 -9.41 8.41
C ALA A 188 -17.47 -9.15 9.27
N GLN A 189 -18.24 -10.19 9.62
CA GLN A 189 -19.38 -10.07 10.54
C GLN A 189 -18.91 -9.57 11.91
N PHE A 190 -17.87 -10.16 12.48
CA PHE A 190 -17.29 -9.70 13.73
C PHE A 190 -16.77 -8.26 13.64
N ASN A 191 -16.04 -7.91 12.57
CA ASN A 191 -15.51 -6.55 12.39
C ASN A 191 -16.63 -5.51 12.20
N LEU A 192 -17.75 -5.85 11.56
CA LEU A 192 -18.93 -4.98 11.55
C LEU A 192 -19.49 -4.77 12.95
N GLY A 193 -19.60 -5.86 13.73
CA GLY A 193 -20.02 -5.78 15.13
C GLY A 193 -19.20 -4.74 15.90
N MET A 194 -17.88 -4.85 15.83
CA MET A 194 -16.96 -3.90 16.47
C MET A 194 -17.11 -2.46 15.94
N MET A 195 -17.30 -2.28 14.63
CA MET A 195 -17.45 -0.95 14.05
C MET A 195 -18.75 -0.26 14.48
N TYR A 196 -19.84 -1.01 14.62
CA TYR A 196 -21.10 -0.47 15.13
C TYR A 196 -21.02 -0.20 16.63
N GLU A 197 -20.40 -1.09 17.40
CA GLU A 197 -20.19 -0.90 18.84
C GLU A 197 -19.44 0.41 19.15
N GLN A 198 -18.44 0.77 18.33
CA GLN A 198 -17.67 2.01 18.48
C GLN A 198 -18.49 3.30 18.37
N ASN A 199 -19.66 3.28 17.72
CA ASN A 199 -20.51 4.47 17.63
C ASN A 199 -21.24 4.76 18.95
N ASP A 200 -21.37 3.77 19.84
CA ASP A 200 -21.93 3.88 21.19
C ASP A 200 -23.32 4.53 21.27
N ASP A 201 -24.13 4.33 20.22
CA ASP A 201 -25.54 4.72 20.19
C ASP A 201 -26.45 3.49 20.16
N ALA A 202 -27.68 3.64 20.66
CA ALA A 202 -28.60 2.52 20.84
C ALA A 202 -28.90 1.75 19.54
N LEU A 203 -28.97 2.43 18.39
CA LEU A 203 -29.25 1.79 17.11
C LEU A 203 -28.02 1.03 16.60
N SER A 204 -26.83 1.62 16.73
CA SER A 204 -25.59 0.95 16.38
C SER A 204 -25.33 -0.26 17.28
N LEU A 205 -25.59 -0.18 18.58
CA LEU A 205 -25.44 -1.32 19.49
C LEU A 205 -26.38 -2.48 19.11
N GLN A 206 -27.60 -2.21 18.62
CA GLN A 206 -28.49 -3.25 18.10
C GLN A 206 -27.91 -3.94 16.85
N GLU A 207 -27.33 -3.17 15.92
CA GLU A 207 -26.62 -3.74 14.76
C GLU A 207 -25.40 -4.55 15.22
N ALA A 208 -24.65 -4.07 16.22
CA ALA A 208 -23.49 -4.79 16.75
C ALA A 208 -23.87 -6.18 17.29
N VAL A 209 -24.92 -6.27 18.11
CA VAL A 209 -25.45 -7.55 18.60
C VAL A 209 -25.89 -8.45 17.43
N ALA A 210 -26.58 -7.90 16.43
CA ALA A 210 -27.02 -8.68 15.28
C ALA A 210 -25.85 -9.28 14.49
N TRP A 211 -24.77 -8.53 14.31
CA TRP A 211 -23.57 -8.99 13.61
C TRP A 211 -22.73 -9.96 14.45
N TYR A 212 -22.55 -9.69 15.74
CA TYR A 212 -21.89 -10.62 16.64
C TYR A 212 -22.63 -11.95 16.74
N ARG A 213 -23.97 -11.96 16.79
CA ARG A 213 -24.75 -13.20 16.76
C ARG A 213 -24.45 -14.03 15.52
N LYS A 214 -24.48 -13.43 14.33
CA LYS A 214 -24.19 -14.16 13.09
C LYS A 214 -22.78 -14.78 13.09
N ALA A 215 -21.80 -14.10 13.66
CA ALA A 215 -20.44 -14.64 13.78
C ALA A 215 -20.34 -15.71 14.88
N ALA A 216 -21.03 -15.52 16.00
CA ALA A 216 -21.07 -16.44 17.14
C ALA A 216 -21.75 -17.77 16.79
N GLU A 217 -22.81 -17.74 15.96
CA GLU A 217 -23.50 -18.90 15.40
C GLU A 217 -22.62 -19.71 14.42
N GLN A 218 -21.51 -19.13 13.96
CA GLN A 218 -20.46 -19.80 13.18
C GLN A 218 -19.26 -20.20 14.05
N ASP A 219 -19.46 -20.33 15.37
CA ASP A 219 -18.45 -20.73 16.36
C ASP A 219 -17.24 -19.80 16.46
N TYR A 220 -17.39 -18.52 16.08
CA TYR A 220 -16.30 -17.55 16.24
C TYR A 220 -16.22 -17.05 17.67
N ALA A 221 -15.32 -17.64 18.45
CA ALA A 221 -15.16 -17.40 19.88
C ALA A 221 -15.10 -15.91 20.29
N PRO A 222 -14.38 -15.01 19.59
CA PRO A 222 -14.40 -13.59 19.96
C PRO A 222 -15.79 -12.96 19.85
N ALA A 223 -16.61 -13.36 18.88
CA ALA A 223 -17.99 -12.89 18.76
C ALA A 223 -18.90 -13.47 19.84
N GLN A 224 -18.69 -14.74 20.22
CA GLN A 224 -19.43 -15.37 21.32
C GLN A 224 -19.20 -14.63 22.64
N VAL A 225 -17.93 -14.35 22.96
CA VAL A 225 -17.55 -13.58 24.16
C VAL A 225 -18.15 -12.17 24.13
N ASN A 226 -18.01 -11.43 23.02
CA ASN A 226 -18.56 -10.08 22.94
C ASN A 226 -20.09 -10.08 23.06
N LEU A 227 -20.77 -11.02 22.41
CA LEU A 227 -22.22 -11.15 22.52
C LEU A 227 -22.66 -11.48 23.95
N ALA A 228 -21.94 -12.36 24.65
CA ALA A 228 -22.20 -12.68 26.05
C ALA A 228 -22.08 -11.43 26.94
N VAL A 229 -21.04 -10.62 26.74
CA VAL A 229 -20.85 -9.35 27.47
C VAL A 229 -21.99 -8.39 27.19
N MET A 230 -22.40 -8.20 25.94
CA MET A 230 -23.53 -7.32 25.59
C MET A 230 -24.83 -7.76 26.28
N TYR A 231 -25.05 -9.07 26.44
CA TYR A 231 -26.18 -9.60 27.20
C TYR A 231 -26.07 -9.43 28.72
N VAL A 232 -24.87 -9.53 29.29
CA VAL A 232 -24.63 -9.27 30.72
C VAL A 232 -24.91 -7.82 31.07
N GLU A 233 -24.50 -6.91 30.20
CA GLU A 233 -24.57 -5.46 30.40
C GLU A 233 -25.89 -4.84 29.90
N GLY A 234 -26.61 -5.52 29.01
CA GLY A 234 -27.81 -4.98 28.38
C GLY A 234 -27.51 -3.91 27.33
N GLN A 235 -26.38 -4.02 26.63
CA GLN A 235 -25.98 -3.12 25.56
C GLN A 235 -26.60 -3.59 24.24
N GLY A 236 -27.41 -2.76 23.59
CA GLY A 236 -28.07 -3.12 22.32
C GLY A 236 -29.15 -4.22 22.43
N VAL A 237 -29.28 -4.88 23.58
CA VAL A 237 -30.28 -5.91 23.90
C VAL A 237 -30.74 -5.77 25.35
N HIS A 238 -31.90 -6.36 25.68
CA HIS A 238 -32.28 -6.50 27.08
C HIS A 238 -31.30 -7.42 27.81
N ARG A 239 -30.93 -7.06 29.04
CA ARG A 239 -30.05 -7.86 29.88
C ARG A 239 -30.60 -9.28 30.07
N ASP A 240 -29.81 -10.30 29.76
CA ASP A 240 -30.19 -11.71 29.88
C ASP A 240 -28.97 -12.58 30.21
N LEU A 241 -28.85 -12.99 31.47
CA LEU A 241 -27.74 -13.81 31.94
C LEU A 241 -27.82 -15.26 31.45
N LEU A 242 -29.03 -15.78 31.18
CA LEU A 242 -29.19 -17.15 30.67
C LEU A 242 -28.77 -17.22 29.21
N GLU A 243 -29.11 -16.20 28.44
CA GLU A 243 -28.65 -16.08 27.05
C GLU A 243 -27.13 -15.84 27.00
N ALA A 244 -26.57 -14.99 27.87
CA ALA A 244 -25.12 -14.80 27.96
C ALA A 244 -24.36 -16.11 28.23
N LEU A 245 -24.85 -16.95 29.14
CA LEU A 245 -24.23 -18.24 29.48
C LEU A 245 -24.19 -19.24 28.33
N LYS A 246 -25.02 -19.09 27.28
CA LYS A 246 -24.96 -19.95 26.09
C LYS A 246 -23.76 -19.64 25.20
N TRP A 247 -23.20 -18.44 25.33
CA TRP A 247 -22.12 -17.93 24.49
C TRP A 247 -20.77 -17.86 25.22
N TYR A 248 -20.71 -18.29 26.49
CA TYR A 248 -19.48 -18.53 27.25
C TYR A 248 -19.01 -19.98 27.10
#